data_AF-A0A1D8CX55-F1
#
_entry.id   AF-A0A1D8CX55-F1
#
_cell.length_a   1.000
_cell.length_b   1.000
_cell.length_c   1.000
_cell.angle_alpha   90.00
_cell.angle_beta   90.00
_cell.angle_gamma   90.00
#
_symmetry.space_group_name_H-M   'P 1'
#
loop_
_entity.id
_entity.type
_entity.pdbx_description
1 polymer ?
#
loop_
_entity_poly.entity_id
_entity_poly.type
_entity_poly.pdbx_seq_one_letter_code
_entity_poly.pdbx_strand_id
1 'polypeptide(L)'
;MGRPYNRFPSKLRVLFALFAFFVSTLTPLTASARRAPAPEGEDAVSAFIVKETGRPELLRSKEIDKLLSPASLTKIMTCMIAIESGRMDDVVSIPLEATQVEPTRAGFLPGEQIRLRDLVKAAMVNSSNDAAFAIAIHLGGSVDAFVSSMNVRARALGMGHTVFTNPAGYDRGLYAGNRTTARDLMMLTERAIRYPEFNAIAKLDRVVFSELSTGKRYSLRTHNKLMDRYPYTVGIKTGYTSMAGPCLIARALKDGRDMLVIMLNARTDRWSLASAMFDRGFGSETGSMVQVGGFAAADAPLRLAASAPALPASMVLAERTKALEALRRKVESHRGESTVAEIHGMSMDGRSEAKSSARIQSQEQPKPAVAAKSRIKSRRSGKEALKAGKKGSTRNQLLAKAQQRKLKSKLALKSAKKKGSAKVALRSRNKERQAIRTARKGAAKRSTAAVKSEKSRNGKEKLSLSKKSDRSPNG
;
A
#
# COMPACT_ATOMS: atom_id res chain seq x y z
N MET A 1 3.23 -86.59 43.34
CA MET A 1 4.12 -85.74 42.51
C MET A 1 3.29 -85.06 41.44
N GLY A 2 3.39 -83.73 41.29
CA GLY A 2 2.73 -83.00 40.20
C GLY A 2 3.56 -81.78 39.80
N ARG A 3 4.12 -81.78 38.58
CA ARG A 3 4.88 -80.65 38.05
C ARG A 3 3.89 -79.67 37.39
N PRO A 4 3.88 -78.37 37.73
CA PRO A 4 3.04 -77.40 37.03
C PRO A 4 3.55 -77.19 35.60
N TYR A 5 2.66 -77.36 34.62
CA TYR A 5 2.91 -77.07 33.22
C TYR A 5 2.99 -75.55 33.01
N ASN A 6 4.19 -75.00 32.83
CA ASN A 6 4.36 -73.59 32.47
C ASN A 6 5.16 -73.45 31.15
N ARG A 7 4.60 -74.01 30.07
CA ARG A 7 5.12 -73.85 28.69
C ARG A 7 4.52 -72.61 28.02
N PHE A 8 4.88 -71.42 28.50
CA PHE A 8 4.81 -70.24 27.64
C PHE A 8 5.92 -70.36 26.58
N PRO A 9 5.60 -70.41 25.27
CA PRO A 9 6.60 -70.62 24.24
C PRO A 9 7.59 -69.45 24.20
N SER A 10 8.90 -69.76 24.18
CA SER A 10 10.00 -68.78 24.27
C SER A 10 9.90 -67.66 23.23
N LYS A 11 9.43 -67.98 22.01
CA LYS A 11 9.18 -67.02 20.93
C LYS A 11 8.18 -65.92 21.31
N LEU A 12 7.18 -66.23 22.15
CA LEU A 12 6.17 -65.27 22.59
C LEU A 12 6.72 -64.30 23.65
N ARG A 13 7.67 -64.74 24.49
CA ARG A 13 8.40 -63.86 25.43
C ARG A 13 9.25 -62.83 24.69
N VAL A 14 9.93 -63.22 23.62
CA VAL A 14 10.70 -62.28 22.77
C VAL A 14 9.78 -61.29 22.08
N LEU A 15 8.63 -61.73 21.56
CA LEU A 15 7.65 -60.84 20.93
C LEU A 15 7.06 -59.83 21.93
N PHE A 16 6.78 -60.25 23.16
CA PHE A 16 6.27 -59.36 24.22
C PHE A 16 7.33 -58.35 24.71
N ALA A 17 8.60 -58.77 24.81
CA ALA A 17 9.71 -57.87 25.14
C ALA A 17 9.96 -56.83 24.04
N LEU A 18 9.91 -57.21 22.77
CA LEU A 18 10.03 -56.28 21.64
C LEU A 18 8.83 -55.32 21.56
N PHE A 19 7.62 -55.80 21.84
CA PHE A 19 6.43 -54.93 21.91
C PHE A 19 6.51 -53.94 23.07
N ALA A 20 6.95 -54.37 24.26
CA ALA A 20 7.18 -53.48 25.39
C ALA A 20 8.27 -52.43 25.11
N PHE A 21 9.35 -52.81 24.41
CA PHE A 21 10.40 -51.87 23.99
C PHE A 21 9.89 -50.85 22.96
N PHE A 22 9.05 -51.28 22.02
CA PHE A 22 8.43 -50.40 21.01
C PHE A 22 7.37 -49.46 21.60
N VAL A 23 6.65 -49.88 22.65
CA VAL A 23 5.73 -49.02 23.40
C VAL A 23 6.47 -48.03 24.32
N SER A 24 7.63 -48.42 24.87
CA SER A 24 8.46 -47.53 25.70
C SER A 24 9.11 -46.37 24.91
N THR A 25 9.42 -46.58 23.62
CA THR A 25 9.91 -45.50 22.73
C THR A 25 8.80 -44.62 22.15
N LEU A 26 7.53 -44.94 22.43
CA LEU A 26 6.34 -44.15 22.09
C LEU A 26 5.92 -43.16 23.20
N THR A 27 6.87 -42.72 24.04
CA THR A 27 6.68 -41.45 24.77
C THR A 27 6.47 -40.35 23.72
N PRO A 28 5.29 -39.70 23.63
CA PRO A 28 5.14 -38.59 22.73
C PRO A 28 6.09 -37.51 23.24
N LEU A 29 7.08 -37.15 22.43
CA LEU A 29 7.94 -36.00 22.68
C LEU A 29 7.06 -34.75 22.56
N THR A 30 6.30 -34.48 23.60
CA THR A 30 5.60 -33.23 23.85
C THR A 30 6.66 -32.20 24.24
N ALA A 31 7.51 -31.91 23.25
CA ALA A 31 8.15 -30.63 23.11
C ALA A 31 7.02 -29.60 23.07
N SER A 32 6.59 -29.19 24.27
CA SER A 32 5.78 -28.02 24.50
C SER A 32 6.61 -26.91 23.89
N ALA A 33 6.24 -26.53 22.67
CA ALA A 33 6.89 -25.47 21.93
C ALA A 33 6.63 -24.20 22.74
N ARG A 34 7.52 -23.94 23.71
CA ARG A 34 7.49 -22.76 24.58
C ARG A 34 7.43 -21.59 23.63
N ARG A 35 6.22 -21.04 23.51
CA ARG A 35 5.97 -19.88 22.67
C ARG A 35 6.91 -18.81 23.19
N ALA A 36 7.89 -18.43 22.36
CA ALA A 36 8.85 -17.40 22.73
C ALA A 36 8.06 -16.19 23.28
N PRO A 37 8.53 -15.59 24.39
CA PRO A 37 7.82 -14.47 25.00
C PRO A 37 7.55 -13.39 23.95
N ALA A 38 6.42 -12.69 24.09
CA ALA A 38 6.14 -11.58 23.19
C ALA A 38 7.30 -10.57 23.29
N PRO A 39 7.74 -9.97 22.18
CA PRO A 39 8.82 -9.00 22.24
C PRO A 39 8.36 -7.77 23.02
N GLU A 40 9.13 -7.39 24.04
CA GLU A 40 8.86 -6.26 24.94
C GLU A 40 9.84 -5.11 24.69
N GLY A 41 9.56 -3.95 25.29
CA GLY A 41 10.42 -2.77 25.18
C GLY A 41 10.79 -2.43 23.73
N GLU A 42 12.07 -2.16 23.49
CA GLU A 42 12.58 -1.81 22.15
C GLU A 42 12.62 -3.01 21.20
N ASP A 43 12.59 -4.25 21.72
CA ASP A 43 12.49 -5.44 20.88
C ASP A 43 11.13 -5.61 20.21
N ALA A 44 10.09 -4.98 20.76
CA ALA A 44 8.79 -4.86 20.12
C ALA A 44 8.83 -4.00 18.84
N VAL A 45 9.92 -3.28 18.55
CA VAL A 45 10.06 -2.41 17.38
C VAL A 45 10.93 -3.08 16.31
N SER A 46 10.48 -3.04 15.05
CA SER A 46 11.21 -3.71 13.96
C SER A 46 12.41 -2.92 13.45
N ALA A 47 12.40 -1.58 13.54
CA ALA A 47 13.55 -0.69 13.37
C ALA A 47 13.32 0.65 14.09
N PHE A 48 14.35 1.22 14.71
CA PHE A 48 14.26 2.53 15.37
C PHE A 48 15.60 3.28 15.47
N ILE A 49 15.50 4.59 15.71
CA ILE A 49 16.59 5.49 16.08
C ILE A 49 16.13 6.35 17.26
N VAL A 50 17.03 6.55 18.24
CA VAL A 50 16.97 7.60 19.27
C VAL A 50 18.23 8.46 19.15
N LYS A 51 18.07 9.77 19.02
CA LYS A 51 19.17 10.69 18.70
C LYS A 51 18.90 12.10 19.24
N GLU A 52 19.94 12.77 19.75
CA GLU A 52 19.90 14.22 20.01
C GLU A 52 20.13 14.97 18.69
N THR A 53 19.23 15.89 18.33
CA THR A 53 19.27 16.55 17.03
C THR A 53 20.52 17.41 16.87
N GLY A 54 21.10 17.43 15.67
CA GLY A 54 22.30 18.24 15.38
C GLY A 54 23.63 17.58 15.78
N ARG A 55 23.63 16.55 16.64
CA ARG A 55 24.80 15.70 16.85
C ARG A 55 24.99 14.70 15.69
N PRO A 56 26.20 14.20 15.41
CA PRO A 56 26.39 13.13 14.42
C PRO A 56 26.03 11.73 14.95
N GLU A 57 26.20 11.45 16.25
CA GLU A 57 26.03 10.12 16.83
C GLU A 57 24.56 9.71 17.01
N LEU A 58 24.32 8.38 17.02
CA LEU A 58 23.06 7.80 17.49
C LEU A 58 23.21 7.39 18.96
N LEU A 59 22.21 7.68 19.80
CA LEU A 59 22.21 7.29 21.21
C LEU A 59 21.77 5.83 21.38
N ARG A 60 20.73 5.42 20.64
CA ARG A 60 20.25 4.04 20.56
C ARG A 60 19.71 3.77 19.17
N SER A 61 19.87 2.57 18.66
CA SER A 61 19.30 2.21 17.35
C SER A 61 19.10 0.71 17.19
N LYS A 62 18.25 0.33 16.23
CA LYS A 62 18.05 -1.06 15.81
C LYS A 62 17.67 -1.10 14.34
N GLU A 63 18.32 -1.98 13.57
CA GLU A 63 17.89 -2.34 12.21
C GLU A 63 17.68 -1.11 11.29
N ILE A 64 18.54 -0.10 11.39
CA ILE A 64 18.24 1.25 10.88
C ILE A 64 18.10 1.36 9.36
N ASP A 65 18.69 0.41 8.62
CA ASP A 65 18.61 0.28 7.16
C ASP A 65 17.57 -0.75 6.70
N LYS A 66 16.76 -1.29 7.62
CA LYS A 66 15.72 -2.28 7.29
C LYS A 66 14.60 -1.64 6.48
N LEU A 67 14.37 -2.20 5.28
CA LEU A 67 13.28 -1.78 4.39
C LEU A 67 11.90 -2.09 5.02
N LEU A 68 11.14 -1.04 5.30
CA LEU A 68 9.79 -1.11 5.87
C LEU A 68 8.86 -0.08 5.20
N SER A 69 7.56 -0.34 5.20
CA SER A 69 6.57 0.63 4.70
C SER A 69 6.43 1.81 5.69
N PRO A 70 6.59 3.09 5.27
CA PRO A 70 6.54 4.24 6.17
C PRO A 70 5.15 4.58 6.73
N ALA A 71 4.08 4.07 6.12
CA ALA A 71 2.73 4.61 6.27
C ALA A 71 2.73 6.14 6.09
N SER A 72 1.88 6.87 6.82
CA SER A 72 1.77 8.34 6.70
C SER A 72 2.97 9.16 7.17
N LEU A 73 4.11 8.55 7.51
CA LEU A 73 5.38 9.28 7.64
C LEU A 73 5.84 9.84 6.28
N THR A 74 5.43 9.20 5.16
CA THR A 74 5.58 9.74 3.79
C THR A 74 5.12 11.19 3.64
N LYS A 75 4.09 11.61 4.38
CA LYS A 75 3.55 12.98 4.28
C LYS A 75 4.56 14.06 4.68
N ILE A 76 5.61 13.72 5.43
CA ILE A 76 6.70 14.67 5.73
C ILE A 76 7.34 15.13 4.42
N MET A 77 7.67 14.22 3.50
CA MET A 77 8.23 14.58 2.18
C MET A 77 7.27 15.46 1.37
N THR A 78 5.98 15.12 1.34
CA THR A 78 4.94 15.94 0.67
C THR A 78 4.82 17.34 1.25
N CYS A 79 4.84 17.47 2.58
CA CYS A 79 4.77 18.76 3.26
C CYS A 79 6.06 19.56 3.11
N MET A 80 7.21 18.90 3.08
CA MET A 80 8.50 19.53 2.81
C MET A 80 8.56 20.15 1.43
N ILE A 81 8.14 19.42 0.39
CA ILE A 81 8.05 19.99 -0.97
C ILE A 81 7.10 21.19 -1.03
N ALA A 82 6.01 21.18 -0.26
CA ALA A 82 5.10 22.32 -0.18
C ALA A 82 5.71 23.54 0.53
N ILE A 83 6.37 23.35 1.67
CA ILE A 83 7.08 24.42 2.41
C ILE A 83 8.22 25.00 1.56
N GLU A 84 9.02 24.13 0.93
CA GLU A 84 10.15 24.50 0.07
C GLU A 84 9.72 25.16 -1.26
N SER A 85 8.44 25.08 -1.63
CA SER A 85 7.94 25.67 -2.88
C SER A 85 7.81 27.19 -2.87
N GLY A 86 7.80 27.83 -1.69
CA GLY A 86 7.47 29.26 -1.55
C GLY A 86 6.01 29.62 -1.83
N ARG A 87 5.14 28.64 -2.13
CA ARG A 87 3.75 28.82 -2.57
C ARG A 87 2.71 28.56 -1.48
N MET A 88 3.09 28.65 -0.21
CA MET A 88 2.24 28.29 0.93
C MET A 88 0.98 29.17 1.11
N ASP A 89 0.91 30.31 0.43
CA ASP A 89 -0.28 31.17 0.38
C ASP A 89 -1.24 30.87 -0.78
N ASP A 90 -0.83 30.04 -1.75
CA ASP A 90 -1.65 29.66 -2.91
C ASP A 90 -3.03 29.16 -2.50
N VAL A 91 -4.04 29.55 -3.28
CA VAL A 91 -5.37 28.96 -3.22
C VAL A 91 -5.40 27.72 -4.09
N VAL A 92 -5.64 26.57 -3.45
CA VAL A 92 -5.77 25.27 -4.10
C VAL A 92 -7.25 24.96 -4.28
N SER A 93 -7.67 24.75 -5.54
CA SER A 93 -8.97 24.16 -5.83
C SER A 93 -8.90 22.65 -5.63
N ILE A 94 -9.70 22.08 -4.73
CA ILE A 94 -9.62 20.66 -4.40
C ILE A 94 -10.04 19.80 -5.61
N PRO A 95 -9.12 19.00 -6.20
CA PRO A 95 -9.47 18.17 -7.35
C PRO A 95 -10.31 16.97 -6.90
N LEU A 96 -11.24 16.54 -7.77
CA LEU A 96 -12.10 15.38 -7.52
C LEU A 96 -11.29 14.14 -7.11
N GLU A 97 -10.17 13.88 -7.78
CA GLU A 97 -9.27 12.76 -7.49
C GLU A 97 -8.79 12.73 -6.04
N ALA A 98 -8.36 13.86 -5.48
CA ALA A 98 -7.90 13.95 -4.09
C ALA A 98 -9.00 13.57 -3.09
N THR A 99 -10.28 13.75 -3.43
CA THR A 99 -11.40 13.34 -2.57
C THR A 99 -11.70 11.83 -2.63
N GLN A 100 -11.19 11.13 -3.64
CA GLN A 100 -11.45 9.69 -3.89
C GLN A 100 -10.40 8.76 -3.26
N VAL A 101 -9.46 9.31 -2.50
CA VAL A 101 -8.42 8.56 -1.79
C VAL A 101 -8.96 7.80 -0.57
N GLU A 102 -8.12 6.90 -0.06
CA GLU A 102 -8.35 6.10 1.14
C GLU A 102 -8.38 6.96 2.43
N PRO A 103 -9.01 6.49 3.53
CA PRO A 103 -8.89 7.13 4.85
C PRO A 103 -7.45 7.08 5.41
N THR A 104 -7.03 7.96 6.33
CA THR A 104 -7.76 9.10 6.94
C THR A 104 -7.94 10.27 5.97
N ARG A 105 -9.04 11.02 6.10
CA ARG A 105 -9.36 12.20 5.29
C ARG A 105 -9.97 13.32 6.13
N ALA A 106 -9.73 14.56 5.75
CA ALA A 106 -10.38 15.74 6.32
C ALA A 106 -11.85 15.87 5.84
N GLY A 107 -12.14 15.37 4.65
CA GLY A 107 -13.48 15.42 4.06
C GLY A 107 -13.72 16.65 3.18
N PHE A 108 -12.69 17.08 2.46
CA PHE A 108 -12.81 18.13 1.44
C PHE A 108 -13.79 17.71 0.34
N LEU A 109 -14.48 18.69 -0.23
CA LEU A 109 -15.35 18.51 -1.40
C LEU A 109 -14.64 19.01 -2.67
N PRO A 110 -14.92 18.42 -3.84
CA PRO A 110 -14.34 18.88 -5.10
C PRO A 110 -14.71 20.34 -5.37
N GLY A 111 -13.74 21.15 -5.81
CA GLY A 111 -13.93 22.58 -6.10
C GLY A 111 -13.90 23.50 -4.88
N GLU A 112 -13.73 22.99 -3.66
CA GLU A 112 -13.46 23.83 -2.48
C GLU A 112 -12.13 24.56 -2.64
N GLN A 113 -12.06 25.82 -2.19
CA GLN A 113 -10.88 26.67 -2.28
C GLN A 113 -10.18 26.69 -0.91
N ILE A 114 -9.04 25.99 -0.79
CA ILE A 114 -8.29 25.84 0.47
C ILE A 114 -6.87 26.40 0.27
N ARG A 115 -6.32 27.15 1.23
CA ARG A 115 -4.91 27.59 1.14
C ARG A 115 -3.94 26.42 1.28
N LEU A 116 -2.83 26.44 0.53
CA LEU A 116 -1.84 25.36 0.57
C LEU A 116 -1.31 25.10 2.00
N ARG A 117 -1.05 26.15 2.78
CA ARG A 117 -0.69 26.05 4.21
C ARG A 117 -1.69 25.26 5.05
N ASP A 118 -2.98 25.37 4.77
CA ASP A 118 -4.01 24.68 5.55
C ASP A 118 -4.15 23.21 5.12
N LEU A 119 -3.85 22.89 3.86
CA LEU A 119 -3.64 21.51 3.41
C LEU A 119 -2.41 20.90 4.09
N VAL A 120 -1.28 21.61 4.18
CA VAL A 120 -0.08 21.12 4.88
C VAL A 120 -0.38 20.85 6.36
N LYS A 121 -1.09 21.77 7.05
CA LYS A 121 -1.56 21.54 8.43
C LYS A 121 -2.48 20.32 8.51
N ALA A 122 -3.44 20.15 7.60
CA ALA A 122 -4.33 18.98 7.58
C ALA A 122 -3.57 17.65 7.34
N ALA A 123 -2.59 17.66 6.44
CA ALA A 123 -1.74 16.52 6.11
C ALA A 123 -0.84 16.12 7.29
N MET A 124 -0.24 17.08 8.00
CA MET A 124 0.60 16.82 9.18
C MET A 124 -0.23 16.41 10.40
N VAL A 125 -1.13 17.30 10.86
CA VAL A 125 -1.92 17.14 12.09
C VAL A 125 -2.87 15.95 11.96
N ASN A 126 -3.79 15.99 11.00
CA ASN A 126 -4.82 14.96 10.88
C ASN A 126 -4.39 13.71 10.11
N SER A 127 -3.19 13.73 9.51
CA SER A 127 -2.78 12.67 8.58
C SER A 127 -3.70 12.56 7.34
N SER A 128 -4.37 13.65 6.96
CA SER A 128 -5.34 13.70 5.85
C SER A 128 -4.68 13.32 4.52
N ASN A 129 -5.20 12.26 3.90
CA ASN A 129 -4.76 11.77 2.59
C ASN A 129 -5.27 12.69 1.46
N ASP A 130 -6.48 13.24 1.61
CA ASP A 130 -7.08 14.18 0.65
C ASP A 130 -6.30 15.50 0.57
N ALA A 131 -5.78 16.01 1.70
CA ALA A 131 -4.82 17.12 1.69
C ALA A 131 -3.53 16.75 0.94
N ALA A 132 -2.93 15.60 1.26
CA ALA A 132 -1.66 15.18 0.66
C ALA A 132 -1.76 15.00 -0.87
N PHE A 133 -2.89 14.51 -1.38
CA PHE A 133 -3.15 14.41 -2.81
C PHE A 133 -3.47 15.76 -3.46
N ALA A 134 -4.21 16.65 -2.78
CA ALA A 134 -4.45 18.00 -3.28
C ALA A 134 -3.14 18.82 -3.40
N ILE A 135 -2.25 18.74 -2.39
CA ILE A 135 -0.88 19.29 -2.44
C ILE A 135 -0.12 18.75 -3.66
N ALA A 136 -0.15 17.43 -3.85
CA ALA A 136 0.59 16.78 -4.93
C ALA A 136 0.13 17.21 -6.32
N ILE A 137 -1.19 17.25 -6.55
CA ILE A 137 -1.78 17.65 -7.83
C ILE A 137 -1.56 19.15 -8.08
N HIS A 138 -1.67 20.00 -7.05
CA HIS A 138 -1.44 21.46 -7.19
C HIS A 138 0.00 21.83 -7.53
N LEU A 139 0.98 21.18 -6.89
CA LEU A 139 2.39 21.50 -7.06
C LEU A 139 3.06 20.73 -8.21
N GLY A 140 2.65 19.49 -8.47
CA GLY A 140 3.22 18.64 -9.52
C GLY A 140 2.38 18.56 -10.81
N GLY A 141 1.16 19.10 -10.83
CA GLY A 141 0.20 18.95 -11.94
C GLY A 141 -0.45 17.55 -12.02
N SER A 142 0.22 16.51 -11.53
CA SER A 142 -0.33 15.16 -11.36
C SER A 142 0.33 14.44 -10.18
N VAL A 143 -0.30 13.36 -9.70
CA VAL A 143 0.26 12.50 -8.65
C VAL A 143 1.59 11.88 -9.09
N ASP A 144 1.68 11.38 -10.33
CA ASP A 144 2.88 10.71 -10.85
C ASP A 144 4.08 11.68 -10.99
N ALA A 145 3.83 12.90 -11.45
CA ALA A 145 4.85 13.95 -11.53
C ALA A 145 5.34 14.33 -10.14
N PHE A 146 4.43 14.55 -9.18
CA PHE A 146 4.79 14.87 -7.81
C PHE A 146 5.54 13.72 -7.11
N VAL A 147 5.13 12.47 -7.31
CA VAL A 147 5.84 11.28 -6.79
C VAL A 147 7.23 11.16 -7.41
N SER A 148 7.41 11.54 -8.67
CA SER A 148 8.72 11.65 -9.30
C SER A 148 9.58 12.70 -8.59
N SER A 149 9.04 13.89 -8.29
CA SER A 149 9.71 14.91 -7.48
C SER A 149 10.04 14.43 -6.06
N MET A 150 9.15 13.68 -5.40
CA MET A 150 9.42 13.09 -4.08
C MET A 150 10.62 12.14 -4.10
N ASN A 151 10.75 11.30 -5.14
CA ASN A 151 11.86 10.36 -5.27
C ASN A 151 13.17 11.04 -5.72
N VAL A 152 13.09 12.13 -6.50
CA VAL A 152 14.26 12.99 -6.77
C VAL A 152 14.73 13.66 -5.48
N ARG A 153 13.81 14.25 -4.68
CA ARG A 153 14.14 14.88 -3.40
C ARG A 153 14.71 13.87 -2.40
N ALA A 154 14.18 12.64 -2.34
CA ALA A 154 14.72 11.56 -1.52
C ALA A 154 16.20 11.28 -1.84
N ARG A 155 16.53 11.06 -3.12
CA ARG A 155 17.92 10.84 -3.56
C ARG A 155 18.83 12.03 -3.24
N ALA A 156 18.36 13.26 -3.44
CA ALA A 156 19.11 14.48 -3.13
C ALA A 156 19.37 14.68 -1.62
N LEU A 157 18.61 14.01 -0.74
CA LEU A 157 18.81 13.98 0.72
C LEU A 157 19.60 12.75 1.19
N GLY A 158 20.14 11.93 0.28
CA GLY A 158 20.86 10.70 0.64
C GLY A 158 19.97 9.51 1.03
N MET A 159 18.64 9.62 0.85
CA MET A 159 17.65 8.57 1.19
C MET A 159 17.66 7.44 0.15
N GLY A 160 18.80 6.75 0.00
CA GLY A 160 19.04 5.77 -1.07
C GLY A 160 18.17 4.51 -1.02
N HIS A 161 17.52 4.24 0.12
CA HIS A 161 16.68 3.06 0.34
C HIS A 161 15.18 3.36 0.27
N THR A 162 14.81 4.62 0.01
CA THR A 162 13.43 5.09 -0.03
C THR A 162 12.85 5.09 -1.44
N VAL A 163 11.63 4.56 -1.56
CA VAL A 163 10.80 4.71 -2.76
C VAL A 163 9.39 5.09 -2.33
N PHE A 164 8.98 6.29 -2.70
CA PHE A 164 7.61 6.76 -2.57
C PHE A 164 6.78 6.35 -3.78
N THR A 165 5.57 5.87 -3.56
CA THR A 165 4.59 5.56 -4.62
C THR A 165 3.42 6.54 -4.68
N ASN A 166 3.21 7.31 -3.61
CA ASN A 166 2.10 8.26 -3.45
C ASN A 166 2.39 9.26 -2.33
N PRO A 167 1.76 10.44 -2.29
CA PRO A 167 2.00 11.47 -1.28
C PRO A 167 1.44 11.14 0.12
N ALA A 168 0.54 10.15 0.24
CA ALA A 168 -0.15 9.85 1.50
C ALA A 168 0.51 8.73 2.33
N GLY A 169 1.26 7.85 1.67
CA GLY A 169 2.04 6.75 2.25
C GLY A 169 1.31 5.43 2.48
N TYR A 170 0.07 5.26 1.99
CA TYR A 170 -0.59 3.95 2.05
C TYR A 170 -0.06 3.02 0.95
N ASP A 171 -0.04 1.72 1.21
CA ASP A 171 0.73 0.74 0.44
C ASP A 171 -0.19 -0.39 -0.02
N ARG A 172 -0.86 -0.20 -1.16
CA ARG A 172 -1.82 -1.16 -1.77
C ARG A 172 -2.28 -0.74 -3.17
N GLY A 173 -2.74 -1.72 -3.95
CA GLY A 173 -3.30 -1.49 -5.28
C GLY A 173 -2.24 -0.94 -6.23
N LEU A 174 -2.59 0.08 -7.02
CA LEU A 174 -1.64 0.77 -7.91
C LEU A 174 -0.52 1.52 -7.17
N TYR A 175 -0.67 1.73 -5.86
CA TYR A 175 0.28 2.42 -4.99
C TYR A 175 1.11 1.46 -4.12
N ALA A 176 1.17 0.17 -4.48
CA ALA A 176 1.97 -0.83 -3.77
C ALA A 176 3.49 -0.64 -3.99
N GLY A 177 4.28 -0.93 -2.95
CA GLY A 177 5.76 -0.86 -2.99
C GLY A 177 6.36 0.35 -2.26
N ASN A 178 5.57 1.08 -1.48
CA ASN A 178 6.02 2.26 -0.72
C ASN A 178 6.95 1.83 0.44
N ARG A 179 8.22 2.21 0.40
CA ARG A 179 9.27 1.73 1.33
C ARG A 179 10.27 2.80 1.73
N THR A 180 10.87 2.64 2.90
CA THR A 180 11.95 3.49 3.44
C THR A 180 12.71 2.72 4.53
N THR A 181 13.63 3.39 5.21
CA THR A 181 14.37 2.90 6.37
C THR A 181 14.25 3.88 7.54
N ALA A 182 14.72 3.52 8.74
CA ALA A 182 14.76 4.48 9.85
C ALA A 182 15.81 5.58 9.59
N ARG A 183 16.95 5.22 8.96
CA ARG A 183 18.02 6.16 8.57
C ARG A 183 17.54 7.20 7.57
N ASP A 184 16.86 6.78 6.50
CA ASP A 184 16.36 7.68 5.46
C ASP A 184 15.32 8.67 6.04
N LEU A 185 14.43 8.19 6.91
CA LEU A 185 13.47 9.05 7.62
C LEU A 185 14.15 10.01 8.60
N MET A 186 15.31 9.66 9.15
CA MET A 186 16.12 10.56 9.96
C MET A 186 16.67 11.70 9.12
N MET A 187 17.29 11.42 7.98
CA MET A 187 17.80 12.44 7.04
C MET A 187 16.69 13.42 6.62
N LEU A 188 15.51 12.89 6.26
CA LEU A 188 14.34 13.71 5.93
C LEU A 188 13.88 14.57 7.11
N THR A 189 13.85 14.02 8.32
CA THR A 189 13.37 14.73 9.51
C THR A 189 14.35 15.80 9.97
N GLU A 190 15.66 15.49 9.98
CA GLU A 190 16.71 16.45 10.32
C GLU A 190 16.76 17.61 9.30
N ARG A 191 16.45 17.37 8.01
CA ARG A 191 16.25 18.46 7.05
C ARG A 191 14.98 19.26 7.35
N ALA A 192 13.89 18.58 7.72
CA ALA A 192 12.60 19.21 7.95
C ALA A 192 12.58 20.14 9.18
N ILE A 193 13.18 19.73 10.29
CA ILE A 193 13.24 20.54 11.53
C ILE A 193 14.13 21.79 11.41
N ARG A 194 14.86 21.99 10.30
CA ARG A 194 15.53 23.26 9.98
C ARG A 194 14.56 24.35 9.52
N TYR A 195 13.35 24.01 9.12
CA TYR A 195 12.35 24.99 8.65
C TYR A 195 11.42 25.44 9.80
N PRO A 196 11.39 26.75 10.14
CA PRO A 196 10.51 27.26 11.20
C PRO A 196 9.03 26.93 10.97
N GLU A 197 8.55 26.98 9.73
CA GLU A 197 7.16 26.65 9.38
C GLU A 197 6.84 25.16 9.63
N PHE A 198 7.77 24.24 9.31
CA PHE A 198 7.60 22.82 9.62
C PHE A 198 7.45 22.61 11.13
N ASN A 199 8.30 23.24 11.94
CA ASN A 199 8.23 23.15 13.40
C ASN A 199 6.94 23.78 13.96
N ALA A 200 6.50 24.92 13.41
CA ALA A 200 5.26 25.58 13.81
C ALA A 200 4.02 24.71 13.55
N ILE A 201 4.00 23.95 12.46
CA ILE A 201 2.93 23.02 12.11
C ILE A 201 3.04 21.69 12.89
N ALA A 202 4.26 21.17 13.07
CA ALA A 202 4.53 19.89 13.71
C ALA A 202 4.10 19.82 15.19
N LYS A 203 3.98 20.98 15.85
CA LYS A 203 3.57 21.11 17.26
C LYS A 203 2.07 21.33 17.51
N LEU A 204 1.24 21.34 16.47
CA LEU A 204 -0.19 21.57 16.61
C LEU A 204 -0.94 20.30 17.07
N ASP A 205 -1.62 20.38 18.22
CA ASP A 205 -2.58 19.36 18.67
C ASP A 205 -3.88 19.40 17.83
N ARG A 206 -4.21 20.59 17.33
CA ARG A 206 -5.44 20.94 16.61
C ARG A 206 -5.13 22.02 15.58
N VAL A 207 -5.84 21.98 14.46
CA VAL A 207 -5.91 23.09 13.50
C VAL A 207 -7.37 23.41 13.19
N VAL A 208 -7.67 24.70 13.06
CA VAL A 208 -8.96 25.21 12.58
C VAL A 208 -8.72 26.19 11.45
N PHE A 209 -9.45 26.04 10.35
CA PHE A 209 -9.41 26.95 9.19
C PHE A 209 -10.75 26.92 8.45
N SER A 210 -10.94 27.83 7.50
CA SER A 210 -12.15 27.90 6.67
C SER A 210 -11.81 27.75 5.20
N GLU A 211 -12.70 27.10 4.46
CA GLU A 211 -12.73 27.14 3.00
C GLU A 211 -13.13 28.55 2.53
N LEU A 212 -12.49 29.05 1.47
CA LEU A 212 -12.49 30.48 1.14
C LEU A 212 -13.78 30.96 0.46
N SER A 213 -14.52 30.08 -0.24
CA SER A 213 -15.70 30.45 -1.04
C SER A 213 -17.00 30.45 -0.23
N THR A 214 -17.14 29.48 0.68
CA THR A 214 -18.36 29.22 1.47
C THR A 214 -18.19 29.48 2.96
N GLY A 215 -16.97 29.73 3.44
CA GLY A 215 -16.66 29.88 4.86
C GLY A 215 -16.74 28.57 5.65
N LYS A 216 -16.93 27.42 4.99
CA LYS A 216 -17.05 26.10 5.66
C LYS A 216 -15.83 25.82 6.54
N ARG A 217 -16.06 25.67 7.83
CA ARG A 217 -15.00 25.47 8.84
C ARG A 217 -14.56 24.00 8.93
N TYR A 218 -13.25 23.80 8.89
CA TYR A 218 -12.56 22.57 9.24
C TYR A 218 -11.97 22.69 10.64
N SER A 219 -12.16 21.67 11.47
CA SER A 219 -11.54 21.55 12.81
C SER A 219 -10.97 20.15 12.95
N LEU A 220 -9.65 20.03 12.81
CA LEU A 220 -8.95 18.75 12.79
C LEU A 220 -8.05 18.61 14.03
N ARG A 221 -7.92 17.39 14.55
CA ARG A 221 -7.04 17.06 15.67
C ARG A 221 -5.94 16.08 15.26
N THR A 222 -4.84 16.11 16.01
CA THR A 222 -3.71 15.21 15.89
C THR A 222 -4.09 13.76 16.25
N HIS A 223 -3.31 12.82 15.72
CA HIS A 223 -3.32 11.43 16.17
C HIS A 223 -2.14 11.11 17.10
N ASN A 224 -1.25 12.07 17.36
CA ASN A 224 -0.10 11.89 18.25
C ASN A 224 -0.55 11.96 19.71
N LYS A 225 -0.66 10.81 20.38
CA LYS A 225 -1.05 10.78 21.80
C LYS A 225 0.05 11.26 22.75
N LEU A 226 1.29 11.46 22.28
CA LEU A 226 2.35 12.00 23.12
C LEU A 226 2.05 13.43 23.58
N MET A 227 1.31 14.22 22.78
CA MET A 227 0.90 15.59 23.14
C MET A 227 0.16 15.64 24.49
N ASP A 228 -0.61 14.59 24.82
CA ASP A 228 -1.36 14.49 26.08
C ASP A 228 -0.66 13.61 27.14
N ARG A 229 0.39 12.86 26.75
CA ARG A 229 0.97 11.76 27.56
C ARG A 229 2.41 11.97 27.99
N TYR A 230 3.13 12.90 27.36
CA TYR A 230 4.55 13.10 27.61
C TYR A 230 4.88 14.59 27.58
N PRO A 231 5.23 15.21 28.72
CA PRO A 231 5.20 16.67 28.90
C PRO A 231 6.21 17.42 28.02
N TYR A 232 7.29 16.76 27.62
CA TYR A 232 8.36 17.32 26.79
C TYR A 232 8.05 17.27 25.28
N THR A 233 6.86 16.78 24.87
CA THR A 233 6.55 16.52 23.45
C THR A 233 6.48 17.80 22.62
N VAL A 234 7.29 17.84 21.55
CA VAL A 234 7.17 18.85 20.49
C VAL A 234 6.19 18.39 19.41
N GLY A 235 6.25 17.12 18.96
CA GLY A 235 5.29 16.58 17.99
C GLY A 235 5.92 15.80 16.82
N ILE A 236 5.71 16.26 15.59
CA ILE A 236 6.04 15.62 14.28
C ILE A 236 4.92 14.73 13.70
N LYS A 237 5.03 13.39 13.63
CA LYS A 237 4.16 12.61 12.73
C LYS A 237 3.93 11.15 13.12
N THR A 238 2.68 10.73 13.04
CA THR A 238 2.26 9.34 13.20
C THR A 238 2.00 8.66 11.85
N GLY A 239 2.27 7.36 11.75
CA GLY A 239 1.85 6.50 10.63
C GLY A 239 1.16 5.21 11.10
N TYR A 240 0.21 4.70 10.32
CA TYR A 240 -0.31 3.33 10.46
C TYR A 240 -0.89 2.83 9.14
N THR A 241 -0.55 1.61 8.75
CA THR A 241 -1.33 0.77 7.82
C THR A 241 -1.26 -0.68 8.29
N SER A 242 -2.08 -1.56 7.72
CA SER A 242 -1.98 -3.00 8.00
C SER A 242 -0.65 -3.63 7.54
N MET A 243 0.04 -3.02 6.56
CA MET A 243 1.35 -3.46 6.07
C MET A 243 2.50 -2.91 6.93
N ALA A 244 2.46 -1.62 7.22
CA ALA A 244 3.50 -0.91 7.97
C ALA A 244 3.48 -1.27 9.47
N GLY A 245 2.30 -1.57 10.02
CA GLY A 245 2.07 -1.51 11.46
C GLY A 245 2.11 -0.06 11.99
N PRO A 246 2.15 0.12 13.32
CA PRO A 246 2.33 1.43 13.95
C PRO A 246 3.73 1.99 13.70
N CYS A 247 3.80 3.17 13.08
CA CYS A 247 5.03 3.93 12.87
C CYS A 247 4.92 5.32 13.53
N LEU A 248 6.04 5.91 13.93
CA LEU A 248 6.10 7.21 14.61
C LEU A 248 7.43 7.90 14.32
N ILE A 249 7.37 9.20 14.07
CA ILE A 249 8.47 10.12 14.27
C ILE A 249 7.99 11.12 15.31
N ALA A 250 8.73 11.21 16.41
CA ALA A 250 8.42 12.09 17.53
C ALA A 250 9.65 12.91 17.90
N ARG A 251 9.43 14.16 18.30
CA ARG A 251 10.45 15.05 18.87
C ARG A 251 10.03 15.49 20.26
N ALA A 252 10.98 15.61 21.18
CA ALA A 252 10.78 16.10 22.54
C ALA A 252 11.93 17.03 22.97
N LEU A 253 11.62 18.08 23.72
CA LEU A 253 12.57 19.06 24.22
C LEU A 253 12.51 19.10 25.75
N LYS A 254 13.62 18.77 26.40
CA LYS A 254 13.75 18.77 27.87
C LYS A 254 15.10 19.38 28.25
N ASP A 255 15.10 20.34 29.17
CA ASP A 255 16.31 20.94 29.77
C ASP A 255 17.34 21.39 28.71
N GLY A 256 16.84 22.03 27.62
CA GLY A 256 17.65 22.46 26.47
C GLY A 256 18.07 21.36 25.49
N ARG A 257 17.92 20.08 25.83
CA ARG A 257 18.24 18.94 24.96
C ARG A 257 17.06 18.60 24.04
N ASP A 258 17.33 18.58 22.75
CA ASP A 258 16.35 18.30 21.71
C ASP A 258 16.51 16.87 21.16
N MET A 259 15.51 16.02 21.41
CA MET A 259 15.58 14.58 21.19
C MET A 259 14.62 14.15 20.08
N LEU A 260 15.08 13.27 19.21
CA LEU A 260 14.33 12.66 18.13
C LEU A 260 14.21 11.14 18.32
N VAL A 261 12.99 10.62 18.17
CA VAL A 261 12.68 9.19 18.13
C VAL A 261 12.01 8.86 16.80
N ILE A 262 12.58 7.91 16.07
CA ILE A 262 12.03 7.35 14.83
C ILE A 262 11.76 5.86 15.06
N MET A 263 10.57 5.39 14.73
CA MET A 263 10.07 4.08 15.10
C MET A 263 9.23 3.49 13.96
N LEU A 264 9.61 2.32 13.45
CA LEU A 264 8.92 1.61 12.38
C LEU A 264 8.45 0.23 12.85
N ASN A 265 7.17 -0.08 12.60
CA ASN A 265 6.50 -1.32 12.97
C ASN A 265 6.71 -1.69 14.46
N ALA A 266 6.14 -0.87 15.34
CA ALA A 266 6.06 -1.16 16.78
C ALA A 266 4.88 -2.10 17.07
N ARG A 267 5.16 -3.24 17.72
CA ARG A 267 4.21 -4.33 17.95
C ARG A 267 3.42 -4.22 19.26
N THR A 268 3.80 -3.29 20.13
CA THR A 268 3.15 -2.94 21.41
C THR A 268 2.75 -1.45 21.41
N ASP A 269 2.39 -0.86 22.56
CA ASP A 269 1.96 0.55 22.61
C ASP A 269 3.12 1.52 22.32
N ARG A 270 3.16 2.01 21.07
CA ARG A 270 4.20 2.92 20.58
C ARG A 270 4.34 4.21 21.39
N TRP A 271 3.33 4.61 22.17
CA TRP A 271 3.39 5.85 22.95
C TRP A 271 4.21 5.63 24.21
N SER A 272 3.87 4.61 25.01
CA SER A 272 4.70 4.23 26.17
C SER A 272 6.13 3.87 25.76
N LEU A 273 6.32 3.19 24.62
CA LEU A 273 7.65 2.94 24.06
C LEU A 273 8.41 4.23 23.75
N ALA A 274 7.78 5.20 23.09
CA ALA A 274 8.43 6.47 22.73
C ALA A 274 8.75 7.31 23.97
N SER A 275 7.84 7.41 24.95
CA SER A 275 8.13 8.05 26.24
C SER A 275 9.35 7.43 26.91
N ALA A 276 9.39 6.09 27.02
CA ALA A 276 10.52 5.40 27.64
C ALA A 276 11.84 5.52 26.82
N MET A 277 11.76 5.63 25.49
CA MET A 277 12.92 5.94 24.64
C MET A 277 13.45 7.36 24.89
N PHE A 278 12.55 8.35 25.03
CA PHE A 278 12.92 9.72 25.39
C PHE A 278 13.52 9.79 26.79
N ASP A 279 12.89 9.17 27.79
CA ASP A 279 13.39 9.19 29.18
C ASP A 279 14.78 8.56 29.29
N ARG A 280 15.04 7.44 28.60
CA ARG A 280 16.40 6.88 28.49
C ARG A 280 17.38 7.77 27.73
N GLY A 281 16.95 8.43 26.65
CA GLY A 281 17.78 9.37 25.90
C GLY A 281 18.15 10.62 26.70
N PHE A 282 17.24 11.11 27.54
CA PHE A 282 17.46 12.22 28.46
C PHE A 282 18.29 11.82 29.69
N GLY A 283 18.08 10.62 30.24
CA GLY A 283 18.77 10.12 31.43
C GLY A 283 20.13 9.44 31.22
N SER A 284 20.53 9.21 29.96
CA SER A 284 21.85 8.70 29.54
C SER A 284 22.35 7.43 30.25
N GLU A 285 22.00 6.26 29.71
CA GLU A 285 22.95 5.15 29.65
C GLU A 285 23.51 5.04 28.23
N THR A 286 24.84 5.04 28.12
CA THR A 286 25.59 5.03 26.86
C THR A 286 25.57 3.63 26.23
N GLY A 287 24.43 3.24 25.68
CA GLY A 287 24.38 2.13 24.71
C GLY A 287 25.31 2.44 23.53
N SER A 288 26.05 1.44 23.04
CA SER A 288 27.19 1.59 22.12
C SER A 288 27.03 2.73 21.11
N MET A 289 27.86 3.76 21.25
CA MET A 289 27.92 4.90 20.33
C MET A 289 28.29 4.40 18.93
N VAL A 290 27.30 4.25 18.06
CA VAL A 290 27.54 3.96 16.64
C VAL A 290 27.81 5.28 15.94
N GLN A 291 29.08 5.54 15.59
CA GLN A 291 29.36 6.59 14.62
C GLN A 291 28.76 6.21 13.28
N VAL A 292 27.88 7.07 12.78
CA VAL A 292 27.41 6.99 11.39
C VAL A 292 28.37 7.79 10.53
N GLY A 293 28.95 7.16 9.51
CA GLY A 293 29.86 7.79 8.57
C GLY A 293 29.29 9.11 8.03
N GLY A 294 30.16 10.12 7.94
CA GLY A 294 29.79 11.53 7.82
C GLY A 294 28.69 11.84 6.80
N PHE A 295 27.61 12.45 7.27
CA PHE A 295 26.56 12.98 6.41
C PHE A 295 27.11 14.17 5.63
N ALA A 296 27.23 14.03 4.31
CA ALA A 296 27.49 15.18 3.43
C ALA A 296 26.30 16.14 3.53
N ALA A 297 26.47 17.24 4.28
CA ALA A 297 25.46 18.27 4.43
C ALA A 297 25.29 19.01 3.09
N ALA A 298 24.31 18.58 2.30
CA ALA A 298 23.85 19.29 1.12
C ALA A 298 23.05 20.56 1.53
N ASP A 299 23.75 21.50 2.16
CA ASP A 299 23.24 22.80 2.61
C ASP A 299 23.24 23.87 1.52
N ALA A 300 23.28 23.44 0.25
CA ALA A 300 22.77 24.28 -0.82
C ALA A 300 21.29 24.60 -0.53
N PRO A 301 20.89 25.87 -0.32
CA PRO A 301 19.50 26.23 -0.43
C PRO A 301 19.09 25.86 -1.86
N LEU A 302 18.13 24.93 -1.99
CA LEU A 302 17.55 24.65 -3.29
C LEU A 302 16.83 25.93 -3.69
N ARG A 303 17.50 26.78 -4.49
CA ARG A 303 16.81 27.76 -5.31
C ARG A 303 15.86 26.95 -6.16
N LEU A 304 14.58 26.93 -5.76
CA LEU A 304 13.53 26.80 -6.74
C LEU A 304 13.81 27.93 -7.73
N ALA A 305 14.25 27.57 -8.93
CA ALA A 305 14.47 28.56 -9.97
C ALA A 305 13.19 29.36 -10.10
N ALA A 306 13.28 30.69 -9.98
CA ALA A 306 12.17 31.59 -10.21
C ALA A 306 11.59 31.23 -11.57
N SER A 307 10.39 30.61 -11.54
CA SER A 307 9.74 29.92 -12.66
C SER A 307 10.71 29.50 -13.77
N ALA A 308 11.34 28.33 -13.65
CA ALA A 308 12.01 27.70 -14.79
C ALA A 308 11.06 27.82 -16.00
N PRO A 309 11.51 28.38 -17.15
CA PRO A 309 10.65 28.53 -18.32
C PRO A 309 10.04 27.17 -18.63
N ALA A 310 8.76 27.16 -19.01
CA ALA A 310 8.10 25.93 -19.39
C ALA A 310 9.01 25.14 -20.33
N LEU A 311 9.26 23.87 -20.01
CA LEU A 311 10.06 22.96 -20.86
C LEU A 311 9.64 23.23 -22.31
N PRO A 312 10.58 23.55 -23.23
CA PRO A 312 10.22 23.99 -24.56
C PRO A 312 9.28 22.96 -25.17
N ALA A 313 8.24 23.40 -25.87
CA ALA A 313 7.12 22.53 -26.23
C ALA A 313 7.57 21.26 -26.99
N SER A 314 8.71 21.33 -27.70
CA SER A 314 9.43 20.21 -28.31
C SER A 314 9.90 19.12 -27.32
N MET A 315 10.45 19.48 -26.15
CA MET A 315 10.84 18.53 -25.11
C MET A 315 9.64 17.93 -24.37
N VAL A 316 8.58 18.73 -24.13
CA VAL A 316 7.32 18.20 -23.59
C VAL A 316 6.66 17.26 -24.60
N LEU A 317 6.73 17.55 -25.90
CA LEU A 317 6.34 16.62 -26.95
C LEU A 317 7.20 15.36 -26.93
N ALA A 318 8.52 15.48 -26.87
CA ALA A 318 9.44 14.34 -26.93
C ALA A 318 9.26 13.35 -25.75
N GLU A 319 9.10 13.85 -24.52
CA GLU A 319 8.75 13.01 -23.36
C GLU A 319 7.34 12.41 -23.51
N ARG A 320 6.36 13.18 -24.00
CA ARG A 320 5.00 12.66 -24.25
C ARG A 320 4.96 11.61 -25.35
N THR A 321 5.67 11.78 -26.47
CA THR A 321 5.74 10.79 -27.56
C THR A 321 6.46 9.54 -27.10
N LYS A 322 7.59 9.67 -26.40
CA LYS A 322 8.31 8.53 -25.81
C LYS A 322 7.44 7.74 -24.81
N ALA A 323 6.66 8.43 -23.98
CA ALA A 323 5.68 7.78 -23.09
C ALA A 323 4.51 7.14 -23.85
N LEU A 324 3.99 7.80 -24.91
CA LEU A 324 2.95 7.26 -25.78
C LEU A 324 3.43 6.05 -26.59
N GLU A 325 4.67 6.02 -27.05
CA GLU A 325 5.28 4.89 -27.73
C GLU A 325 5.52 3.71 -26.78
N ALA A 326 6.02 3.97 -25.56
CA ALA A 326 6.12 2.95 -24.53
C ALA A 326 4.73 2.36 -24.19
N LEU A 327 3.69 3.20 -24.15
CA LEU A 327 2.31 2.75 -23.95
C LEU A 327 1.76 1.99 -25.17
N ARG A 328 2.01 2.46 -26.40
CA ARG A 328 1.60 1.78 -27.64
C ARG A 328 2.22 0.40 -27.75
N ARG A 329 3.55 0.27 -27.57
CA ARG A 329 4.25 -1.03 -27.53
C ARG A 329 3.67 -1.97 -26.48
N LYS A 330 3.23 -1.44 -25.34
CA LYS A 330 2.59 -2.21 -24.25
C LYS A 330 1.14 -2.61 -24.56
N VAL A 331 0.42 -1.81 -25.36
CA VAL A 331 -0.93 -2.14 -25.87
C VAL A 331 -0.87 -3.11 -27.06
N GLU A 332 0.14 -2.98 -27.92
CA GLU A 332 0.39 -3.88 -29.05
C GLU A 332 0.86 -5.26 -28.59
N SER A 333 1.73 -5.34 -27.57
CA SER A 333 2.06 -6.63 -26.94
C SER A 333 0.85 -7.31 -26.29
N HIS A 334 -0.14 -6.54 -25.82
CA HIS A 334 -1.41 -7.07 -25.30
C HIS A 334 -2.46 -7.34 -26.38
N ARG A 335 -2.31 -6.78 -27.60
CA ARG A 335 -3.18 -7.07 -28.76
C ARG A 335 -2.70 -8.28 -29.56
N GLY A 336 -1.39 -8.55 -29.60
CA GLY A 336 -0.81 -9.74 -30.24
C GLY A 336 -1.33 -11.06 -29.66
N GLU A 337 -1.80 -11.08 -28.41
CA GLU A 337 -2.41 -12.26 -27.77
C GLU A 337 -3.94 -12.35 -27.94
N SER A 338 -4.59 -11.44 -28.68
CA SER A 338 -6.07 -11.35 -28.68
C SER A 338 -6.75 -10.88 -29.96
N THR A 339 -6.41 -11.45 -31.13
CA THR A 339 -7.36 -11.57 -32.27
C THR A 339 -6.92 -12.62 -33.30
N VAL A 340 -7.50 -13.83 -33.24
CA VAL A 340 -7.92 -14.57 -34.45
C VAL A 340 -9.25 -15.26 -34.15
N ALA A 341 -10.33 -14.67 -34.64
CA ALA A 341 -11.65 -15.29 -34.73
C ALA A 341 -12.38 -14.63 -35.89
N GLU A 342 -12.28 -15.25 -37.07
CA GLU A 342 -12.99 -14.82 -38.27
C GLU A 342 -14.50 -14.93 -38.08
N ILE A 343 -15.23 -13.88 -38.47
CA ILE A 343 -16.58 -14.01 -39.00
C ILE A 343 -16.67 -13.06 -40.19
N HIS A 344 -16.59 -13.60 -41.41
CA HIS A 344 -17.26 -13.02 -42.57
C HIS A 344 -17.64 -14.11 -43.56
N GLY A 345 -18.83 -13.98 -44.14
CA GLY A 345 -19.39 -14.98 -45.04
C GLY A 345 -20.91 -14.90 -45.10
N MET A 346 -21.46 -13.83 -45.69
CA MET A 346 -22.60 -13.93 -46.61
C MET A 346 -22.86 -12.59 -47.34
N SER A 347 -22.84 -12.69 -48.68
CA SER A 347 -23.34 -11.82 -49.75
C SER A 347 -23.62 -10.32 -49.55
N MET A 348 -23.15 -9.56 -50.56
CA MET A 348 -23.92 -8.48 -51.17
C MET A 348 -24.23 -8.82 -52.63
N ASP A 349 -25.38 -8.36 -53.12
CA ASP A 349 -25.67 -8.13 -54.54
C ASP A 349 -26.52 -6.85 -54.64
N GLY A 350 -26.20 -5.95 -55.58
CA GLY A 350 -27.00 -4.73 -55.80
C GLY A 350 -26.22 -3.53 -56.35
N ARG A 351 -26.52 -3.18 -57.61
CA ARG A 351 -26.10 -1.96 -58.35
C ARG A 351 -26.62 -0.69 -57.61
N SER A 352 -26.14 0.54 -57.84
CA SER A 352 -25.69 1.16 -59.10
C SER A 352 -24.84 2.44 -58.92
N GLU A 353 -24.10 2.81 -59.98
CA GLU A 353 -23.81 4.17 -60.49
C GLU A 353 -23.81 5.41 -59.57
N ALA A 354 -22.67 6.15 -59.53
CA ALA A 354 -22.51 7.39 -60.33
C ALA A 354 -21.12 8.05 -60.16
N LYS A 355 -20.53 8.45 -61.31
CA LYS A 355 -19.73 9.68 -61.60
C LYS A 355 -18.99 10.36 -60.40
N SER A 356 -17.68 10.65 -60.44
CA SER A 356 -16.95 11.29 -61.56
C SER A 356 -15.44 11.41 -61.30
N SER A 357 -14.63 11.52 -62.38
CA SER A 357 -13.31 12.21 -62.52
C SER A 357 -12.33 12.28 -61.32
N ALA A 358 -11.06 11.85 -61.40
CA ALA A 358 -10.12 11.99 -62.52
C ALA A 358 -8.82 11.14 -62.34
N ARG A 359 -8.16 10.83 -63.47
CA ARG A 359 -6.70 10.93 -63.75
C ARG A 359 -5.80 11.36 -62.55
N ILE A 360 -4.59 10.87 -62.27
CA ILE A 360 -3.53 10.22 -63.08
C ILE A 360 -2.43 9.72 -62.10
N GLN A 361 -1.59 8.68 -62.30
CA GLN A 361 -1.41 7.71 -63.39
C GLN A 361 -0.83 6.37 -62.85
N SER A 362 -0.17 5.62 -63.74
CA SER A 362 0.52 4.32 -63.71
C SER A 362 1.85 4.22 -62.96
N GLN A 363 2.16 3.04 -62.39
CA GLN A 363 3.10 2.09 -63.02
C GLN A 363 2.99 0.65 -62.47
N GLU A 364 3.43 -0.31 -63.30
CA GLU A 364 3.26 -1.79 -63.19
C GLU A 364 4.21 -2.44 -62.14
N GLN A 365 3.79 -3.45 -61.36
CA GLN A 365 3.88 -4.94 -61.57
C GLN A 365 5.30 -5.51 -61.83
N PRO A 366 5.58 -6.83 -61.63
CA PRO A 366 4.89 -7.93 -60.91
C PRO A 366 5.76 -8.50 -59.73
N LYS A 367 5.29 -9.27 -58.71
CA LYS A 367 4.91 -10.72 -58.63
C LYS A 367 5.96 -11.72 -59.20
N PRO A 368 5.95 -13.01 -58.79
CA PRO A 368 5.77 -13.61 -57.44
C PRO A 368 6.69 -14.86 -57.20
N ALA A 369 6.71 -15.46 -55.99
CA ALA A 369 6.93 -16.92 -55.73
C ALA A 369 7.11 -17.23 -54.23
N VAL A 370 6.97 -18.46 -53.69
CA VAL A 370 6.10 -19.65 -53.94
C VAL A 370 6.27 -20.56 -52.70
N ALA A 371 5.23 -21.32 -52.31
CA ALA A 371 5.28 -22.51 -51.41
C ALA A 371 5.68 -22.30 -49.91
N ALA A 372 5.34 -23.20 -48.98
CA ALA A 372 4.23 -24.17 -48.88
C ALA A 372 4.15 -24.76 -47.45
N LYS A 373 2.97 -25.33 -47.11
CA LYS A 373 2.76 -26.45 -46.15
C LYS A 373 3.41 -26.37 -44.74
N SER A 374 2.58 -26.27 -43.72
CA SER A 374 2.37 -27.41 -42.80
C SER A 374 1.10 -27.23 -41.94
N ARG A 375 0.62 -28.30 -41.31
CA ARG A 375 -0.77 -28.46 -40.82
C ARG A 375 -0.74 -29.13 -39.43
N ILE A 376 -1.67 -28.74 -38.55
CA ILE A 376 -2.12 -29.47 -37.33
C ILE A 376 -1.17 -29.55 -36.11
N LYS A 377 -1.53 -28.86 -35.02
CA LYS A 377 -1.90 -29.48 -33.71
C LYS A 377 -2.51 -28.48 -32.71
N SER A 378 -3.20 -29.03 -31.69
CA SER A 378 -3.66 -28.42 -30.41
C SER A 378 -4.90 -27.48 -30.35
N ARG A 379 -6.05 -27.95 -30.85
CA ARG A 379 -7.38 -27.54 -30.31
C ARG A 379 -7.57 -28.06 -28.85
N ARG A 380 -7.03 -27.37 -27.82
CA ARG A 380 -7.31 -27.72 -26.39
C ARG A 380 -7.02 -26.63 -25.33
N SER A 381 -7.46 -25.38 -25.53
CA SER A 381 -7.34 -24.31 -24.50
C SER A 381 -8.53 -23.33 -24.38
N GLY A 382 -9.31 -23.10 -25.44
CA GLY A 382 -10.32 -22.02 -25.50
C GLY A 382 -11.54 -22.09 -24.57
N LYS A 383 -11.73 -23.13 -23.75
CA LYS A 383 -12.95 -23.29 -22.91
C LYS A 383 -12.84 -22.75 -21.47
N GLU A 384 -11.66 -22.41 -20.97
CA GLU A 384 -11.51 -21.84 -19.62
C GLU A 384 -11.51 -20.30 -19.60
N ALA A 385 -10.93 -19.64 -20.62
CA ALA A 385 -10.88 -18.17 -20.72
C ALA A 385 -12.28 -17.52 -20.73
N LEU A 386 -13.25 -18.06 -21.49
CA LEU A 386 -14.61 -17.51 -21.54
C LEU A 386 -15.36 -17.58 -20.19
N LYS A 387 -14.96 -18.46 -19.26
CA LYS A 387 -15.55 -18.54 -17.91
C LYS A 387 -14.98 -17.51 -16.93
N ALA A 388 -13.78 -16.97 -17.20
CA ALA A 388 -13.18 -15.91 -16.38
C ALA A 388 -13.83 -14.54 -16.67
N GLY A 389 -13.96 -14.16 -17.94
CA GLY A 389 -14.52 -12.86 -18.35
C GLY A 389 -15.95 -12.61 -17.83
N LYS A 390 -16.84 -13.61 -17.93
CA LYS A 390 -18.22 -13.50 -17.40
C LYS A 390 -18.30 -13.38 -15.88
N LYS A 391 -17.30 -13.87 -15.13
CA LYS A 391 -17.23 -13.73 -13.65
C LYS A 391 -16.74 -12.35 -13.20
N GLY A 392 -15.85 -11.70 -13.96
CA GLY A 392 -15.41 -10.32 -13.68
C GLY A 392 -16.55 -9.31 -13.79
N SER A 393 -17.29 -9.37 -14.91
CA SER A 393 -18.43 -8.48 -15.18
C SER A 393 -19.53 -8.59 -14.12
N THR A 394 -19.93 -9.82 -13.74
CA THR A 394 -20.95 -10.04 -12.69
C THR A 394 -20.51 -9.56 -11.30
N ARG A 395 -19.22 -9.65 -10.96
CA ARG A 395 -18.70 -9.10 -9.68
C ARG A 395 -18.82 -7.58 -9.62
N ASN A 396 -18.48 -6.87 -10.70
CA ASN A 396 -18.57 -5.41 -10.74
C ASN A 396 -20.04 -4.93 -10.74
N GLN A 397 -20.94 -5.61 -11.46
CA GLN A 397 -22.38 -5.32 -11.39
C GLN A 397 -22.97 -5.58 -9.99
N LEU A 398 -22.52 -6.61 -9.27
CA LEU A 398 -22.95 -6.88 -7.89
C LEU A 398 -22.42 -5.82 -6.91
N LEU A 399 -21.20 -5.34 -7.09
CA LEU A 399 -20.63 -4.25 -6.29
C LEU A 399 -21.39 -2.93 -6.53
N ALA A 400 -21.69 -2.58 -7.78
CA ALA A 400 -22.50 -1.40 -8.13
C ALA A 400 -23.92 -1.49 -7.53
N LYS A 401 -24.60 -2.64 -7.64
CA LYS A 401 -25.91 -2.87 -7.01
C LYS A 401 -25.85 -2.80 -5.47
N ALA A 402 -24.75 -3.25 -4.85
CA ALA A 402 -24.55 -3.12 -3.41
C ALA A 402 -24.31 -1.65 -2.98
N GLN A 403 -23.53 -0.88 -3.75
CA GLN A 403 -23.31 0.55 -3.52
C GLN A 403 -24.61 1.35 -3.68
N GLN A 404 -25.39 1.12 -4.74
CA GLN A 404 -26.71 1.75 -4.91
C GLN A 404 -27.67 1.42 -3.75
N ARG A 405 -27.70 0.17 -3.27
CA ARG A 405 -28.51 -0.21 -2.09
C ARG A 405 -28.05 0.51 -0.82
N LYS A 406 -26.74 0.68 -0.62
CA LYS A 406 -26.15 1.42 0.51
C LYS A 406 -26.39 2.95 0.42
N LEU A 407 -26.51 3.48 -0.79
CA LEU A 407 -26.88 4.89 -1.01
C LEU A 407 -28.37 5.11 -0.73
N LYS A 408 -29.24 4.24 -1.27
CA LYS A 408 -30.69 4.27 -0.99
C LYS A 408 -31.00 4.08 0.51
N SER A 409 -30.29 3.20 1.22
CA SER A 409 -30.48 3.05 2.67
C SER A 409 -30.04 4.30 3.46
N LYS A 410 -28.91 4.93 3.11
CA LYS A 410 -28.48 6.20 3.71
C LYS A 410 -29.48 7.34 3.47
N LEU A 411 -30.02 7.46 2.25
CA LEU A 411 -31.03 8.46 1.91
C LEU A 411 -32.33 8.24 2.68
N ALA A 412 -32.81 6.98 2.75
CA ALA A 412 -33.96 6.61 3.57
C ALA A 412 -33.74 6.90 5.06
N LEU A 413 -32.54 6.65 5.60
CA LEU A 413 -32.20 6.95 6.99
C LEU A 413 -32.15 8.47 7.27
N LYS A 414 -31.68 9.27 6.29
CA LYS A 414 -31.66 10.75 6.36
C LYS A 414 -33.09 11.32 6.33
N SER A 415 -33.95 10.76 5.48
CA SER A 415 -35.39 11.10 5.43
C SER A 415 -36.13 10.68 6.72
N ALA A 416 -35.91 9.47 7.23
CA ALA A 416 -36.52 9.00 8.47
C ALA A 416 -36.09 9.81 9.71
N LYS A 417 -34.82 10.26 9.77
CA LYS A 417 -34.37 11.20 10.81
C LYS A 417 -35.07 12.57 10.74
N LYS A 418 -35.43 13.03 9.54
CA LYS A 418 -36.18 14.29 9.34
C LYS A 418 -37.68 14.17 9.72
N LYS A 419 -38.18 12.95 9.97
CA LYS A 419 -39.59 12.66 10.36
C LYS A 419 -39.75 12.04 11.76
N GLY A 420 -38.78 12.21 12.67
CA GLY A 420 -38.94 11.96 14.11
C GLY A 420 -39.23 10.53 14.60
N SER A 421 -39.36 9.51 13.73
CA SER A 421 -39.83 8.17 14.16
C SER A 421 -38.69 7.17 14.45
N ALA A 422 -38.27 7.11 15.71
CA ALA A 422 -37.21 6.20 16.18
C ALA A 422 -37.49 4.70 15.89
N LYS A 423 -38.77 4.29 15.92
CA LYS A 423 -39.22 2.90 15.71
C LYS A 423 -38.91 2.40 14.29
N VAL A 424 -38.94 3.28 13.28
CA VAL A 424 -38.61 2.97 11.89
C VAL A 424 -37.10 2.83 11.68
N ALA A 425 -36.31 3.73 12.29
CA ALA A 425 -34.84 3.67 12.22
C ALA A 425 -34.27 2.39 12.87
N LEU A 426 -34.87 1.93 13.97
CA LEU A 426 -34.47 0.68 14.64
C LEU A 426 -34.80 -0.56 13.78
N ARG A 427 -36.01 -0.64 13.22
CA ARG A 427 -36.41 -1.72 12.30
C ARG A 427 -35.50 -1.78 11.05
N SER A 428 -35.10 -0.62 10.51
CA SER A 428 -34.16 -0.54 9.38
C SER A 428 -32.76 -1.08 9.75
N ARG A 429 -32.19 -0.63 10.87
CA ARG A 429 -30.88 -1.11 11.39
C ARG A 429 -30.87 -2.62 11.66
N ASN A 430 -31.96 -3.18 12.18
CA ASN A 430 -32.04 -4.62 12.43
C ASN A 430 -32.10 -5.44 11.13
N LYS A 431 -32.86 -5.00 10.11
CA LYS A 431 -32.82 -5.61 8.77
C LYS A 431 -31.44 -5.54 8.12
N GLU A 432 -30.72 -4.42 8.26
CA GLU A 432 -29.34 -4.28 7.75
C GLU A 432 -28.37 -5.22 8.47
N ARG A 433 -28.41 -5.30 9.81
CA ARG A 433 -27.59 -6.25 10.60
C ARG A 433 -27.87 -7.71 10.22
N GLN A 434 -29.14 -8.07 10.03
CA GLN A 434 -29.54 -9.42 9.63
C GLN A 434 -29.00 -9.75 8.22
N ALA A 435 -29.18 -8.85 7.25
CA ALA A 435 -28.65 -9.02 5.89
C ALA A 435 -27.12 -9.18 5.86
N ILE A 436 -26.38 -8.40 6.66
CA ILE A 436 -24.92 -8.53 6.81
C ILE A 436 -24.54 -9.88 7.43
N ARG A 437 -25.28 -10.36 8.45
CA ARG A 437 -25.03 -11.66 9.09
C ARG A 437 -25.28 -12.82 8.11
N THR A 438 -26.33 -12.75 7.30
CA THR A 438 -26.61 -13.74 6.24
C THR A 438 -25.56 -13.72 5.14
N ALA A 439 -25.14 -12.52 4.69
CA ALA A 439 -24.06 -12.38 3.70
C ALA A 439 -22.71 -12.94 4.21
N ARG A 440 -22.35 -12.70 5.47
CA ARG A 440 -21.16 -13.29 6.11
C ARG A 440 -21.24 -14.81 6.20
N LYS A 441 -22.37 -15.39 6.61
CA LYS A 441 -22.58 -16.85 6.61
C LYS A 441 -22.48 -17.45 5.18
N GLY A 442 -23.02 -16.76 4.18
CA GLY A 442 -22.92 -17.17 2.77
C GLY A 442 -21.49 -17.10 2.22
N ALA A 443 -20.71 -16.07 2.57
CA ALA A 443 -19.31 -15.94 2.19
C ALA A 443 -18.44 -17.03 2.85
N ALA A 444 -18.64 -17.32 4.14
CA ALA A 444 -17.93 -18.37 4.86
C ALA A 444 -18.20 -19.78 4.27
N LYS A 445 -19.46 -20.12 3.96
CA LYS A 445 -19.80 -21.38 3.27
C LYS A 445 -19.16 -21.49 1.86
N ARG A 446 -18.93 -20.37 1.18
CA ARG A 446 -18.28 -20.37 -0.15
C ARG A 446 -16.76 -20.45 -0.08
N SER A 447 -16.11 -19.88 0.94
CA SER A 447 -14.66 -20.05 1.10
C SER A 447 -14.29 -21.46 1.54
N THR A 448 -15.05 -22.10 2.44
CA THR A 448 -14.81 -23.50 2.83
C THR A 448 -15.05 -24.48 1.69
N ALA A 449 -16.02 -24.21 0.81
CA ALA A 449 -16.22 -24.97 -0.43
C ALA A 449 -15.06 -24.80 -1.43
N ALA A 450 -14.56 -23.57 -1.61
CA ALA A 450 -13.41 -23.30 -2.48
C ALA A 450 -12.15 -24.05 -2.03
N VAL A 451 -11.79 -23.94 -0.74
CA VAL A 451 -10.61 -24.61 -0.15
C VAL A 451 -10.69 -26.14 -0.25
N LYS A 452 -11.90 -26.73 -0.11
CA LYS A 452 -12.09 -28.18 -0.36
C LYS A 452 -11.89 -28.56 -1.83
N SER A 453 -12.33 -27.74 -2.78
CA SER A 453 -12.14 -28.00 -4.22
C SER A 453 -10.67 -27.89 -4.66
N GLU A 454 -9.92 -26.99 -4.02
CA GLU A 454 -8.51 -26.71 -4.32
C GLU A 454 -7.60 -27.83 -3.78
N LYS A 455 -7.84 -28.30 -2.55
CA LYS A 455 -7.17 -29.52 -2.04
C LYS A 455 -7.46 -30.77 -2.89
N SER A 456 -8.67 -30.90 -3.44
CA SER A 456 -9.02 -32.04 -4.31
C SER A 456 -8.31 -32.01 -5.66
N ARG A 457 -8.00 -30.82 -6.21
CA ARG A 457 -7.22 -30.67 -7.45
C ARG A 457 -5.75 -31.00 -7.24
N ASN A 458 -5.09 -30.41 -6.24
CA ASN A 458 -3.66 -30.65 -5.97
C ASN A 458 -3.37 -32.12 -5.60
N GLY A 459 -4.34 -32.82 -4.97
CA GLY A 459 -4.24 -34.26 -4.71
C GLY A 459 -4.23 -35.12 -5.98
N LYS A 460 -4.95 -34.72 -7.04
CA LYS A 460 -4.98 -35.44 -8.33
C LYS A 460 -3.75 -35.16 -9.19
N GLU A 461 -3.18 -33.95 -9.13
CA GLU A 461 -1.94 -33.63 -9.84
C GLU A 461 -0.73 -34.41 -9.28
N LYS A 462 -0.58 -34.49 -7.95
CA LYS A 462 0.49 -35.32 -7.35
C LYS A 462 0.40 -36.81 -7.74
N LEU A 463 -0.81 -37.36 -7.83
CA LEU A 463 -1.01 -38.76 -8.25
C LEU A 463 -0.69 -39.00 -9.75
N SER A 464 -0.78 -37.96 -10.59
CA SER A 464 -0.50 -38.05 -12.02
C SER A 464 0.99 -37.91 -12.37
N LEU A 465 1.75 -37.18 -11.55
CA LEU A 465 3.20 -37.01 -11.70
C LEU A 465 3.97 -38.26 -11.26
N SER A 466 3.52 -38.93 -10.20
CA SER A 466 4.10 -40.20 -9.71
C SER A 466 3.96 -41.37 -10.70
N LYS A 467 3.01 -41.34 -11.65
CA LYS A 467 2.83 -42.41 -12.65
C LYS A 467 3.61 -42.19 -13.96
N LYS A 468 4.51 -41.20 -14.01
CA LYS A 468 5.27 -40.84 -15.22
C LYS A 468 6.79 -41.04 -15.12
N SER A 469 7.32 -41.49 -13.99
CA SER A 469 8.75 -41.81 -13.81
C SER A 469 9.12 -43.23 -14.25
N ASP A 470 8.18 -44.18 -14.27
CA ASP A 470 8.49 -45.61 -14.34
C ASP A 470 8.39 -46.19 -15.76
N ARG A 471 8.96 -45.52 -16.77
CA ARG A 471 9.14 -46.07 -18.12
C ARG A 471 10.46 -45.64 -18.76
N SER A 472 11.52 -46.41 -18.48
CA SER A 472 12.74 -46.44 -19.31
C SER A 472 12.47 -47.16 -20.63
N PRO A 473 13.10 -46.76 -21.75
CA PRO A 473 13.15 -47.54 -22.98
C PRO A 473 14.47 -48.33 -23.08
N ASN A 474 14.36 -49.65 -23.26
CA ASN A 474 15.41 -50.52 -23.82
C ASN A 474 14.77 -51.89 -24.11
N GLY A 475 14.96 -52.42 -25.33
CA GLY A 475 14.30 -53.64 -25.82
C GLY A 475 13.10 -53.33 -26.69
#